data_AF-A0A8J5D1V6-F1
#
_entry.id   AF-A0A8J5D1V6-F1
#
_cell.length_a   1.000
_cell.length_b   1.000
_cell.length_c   1.000
_cell.angle_alpha   90.00
_cell.angle_beta   90.00
_cell.angle_gamma   90.00
#
_symmetry.space_group_name_H-M   'P 1'
#
loop_
_entity.id
_entity.type
_entity.pdbx_description
1 polymer ?
#
loop_
_entity_poly.entity_id
_entity_poly.type
_entity_poly.pdbx_seq_one_letter_code
_entity_poly.pdbx_strand_id
1 'polypeptide(L)'
;MALDTRNVIDHPVVNTVRTVEPVGKKQYETYKKSVLTDATHSIHDPFKKNKLPLFRSPTPKTKSKQVGQVSMLKDDVALFSRLYIVTQHRDGDLDTFFKHENHPYPPSWLKEGSCDKGRSPISPTFWPRRRKKNPLAH
;
A
#
# COMPACT_ATOMS: atom_id res chain seq x y z
N MET A 1 -4.68 -8.06 -39.34
CA MET A 1 -5.16 -7.88 -37.96
C MET A 1 -4.12 -8.47 -37.03
N ALA A 2 -3.37 -7.63 -36.30
CA ALA A 2 -2.41 -8.10 -35.29
C ALA A 2 -3.13 -8.16 -33.94
N LEU A 3 -3.17 -9.33 -33.32
CA LEU A 3 -3.70 -9.48 -31.96
C LEU A 3 -2.73 -8.79 -30.99
N ASP A 4 -3.25 -7.85 -30.20
CA ASP A 4 -2.48 -7.20 -29.14
C ASP A 4 -2.18 -8.21 -28.03
N THR A 5 -0.97 -8.78 -28.06
CA THR A 5 -0.46 -9.75 -27.09
C THR A 5 -0.24 -9.15 -25.70
N ARG A 6 -0.45 -7.84 -25.50
CA ARG A 6 -0.34 -7.21 -24.17
C ARG A 6 -1.60 -7.41 -23.31
N ASN A 7 -2.72 -7.84 -23.90
CA ASN A 7 -3.96 -8.06 -23.17
C ASN A 7 -4.23 -9.56 -22.93
N VAL A 8 -3.31 -10.21 -22.20
CA VAL A 8 -3.49 -11.62 -21.79
C VAL A 8 -4.35 -11.65 -20.52
N ILE A 9 -5.36 -12.53 -20.49
CA ILE A 9 -6.23 -12.75 -19.33
C ILE A 9 -5.36 -13.10 -18.11
N ASP A 10 -5.63 -12.46 -16.97
CA ASP A 10 -4.88 -12.70 -15.74
C ASP A 10 -5.01 -14.16 -15.28
N HIS A 11 -3.90 -14.78 -14.90
CA HIS A 11 -3.82 -16.19 -14.52
C HIS A 11 -4.85 -16.63 -13.43
N PRO A 12 -5.08 -15.87 -12.34
CA PRO A 12 -6.14 -16.18 -11.38
C PRO A 12 -7.53 -16.20 -12.02
N VAL A 13 -7.82 -15.32 -12.98
CA VAL A 13 -9.11 -15.33 -13.70
C VAL A 13 -9.22 -16.60 -14.55
N VAL A 14 -8.16 -17.01 -15.25
CA VAL A 14 -8.15 -18.28 -16.01
C VAL A 14 -8.44 -19.48 -15.09
N ASN A 15 -7.83 -19.51 -13.90
CA ASN A 15 -8.07 -20.56 -12.92
C ASN A 15 -9.51 -20.58 -12.43
N THR A 16 -10.12 -19.41 -12.20
CA THR A 16 -11.56 -19.38 -11.84
C THR A 16 -12.45 -19.89 -12.94
N VAL A 17 -12.22 -19.52 -14.20
CA VAL A 17 -13.03 -20.00 -15.33
C VAL A 17 -12.95 -21.53 -15.43
N ARG A 18 -11.77 -22.12 -15.19
CA ARG A 18 -11.59 -23.57 -15.19
C ARG A 18 -12.25 -24.29 -14.01
N THR A 19 -12.42 -23.61 -12.88
CA THR A 19 -12.84 -24.25 -11.61
C THR A 19 -14.22 -23.82 -11.12
N VAL A 20 -14.86 -22.86 -11.78
CA VAL A 20 -16.16 -22.30 -11.34
C VAL A 20 -17.26 -23.36 -11.30
N GLU A 21 -17.29 -24.25 -12.29
CA GLU A 21 -18.30 -25.32 -12.38
C GLU A 21 -18.18 -26.33 -11.24
N PRO A 22 -17.02 -26.99 -11.00
CA PRO A 22 -16.90 -27.93 -9.90
C PRO A 22 -17.09 -27.26 -8.53
N VAL A 23 -16.67 -26.01 -8.36
CA VAL A 23 -16.91 -25.23 -7.14
C VAL A 23 -18.41 -25.02 -6.92
N GLY A 24 -19.16 -24.64 -7.96
CA GLY A 24 -20.61 -24.46 -7.90
C GLY A 24 -21.35 -25.75 -7.51
N LYS A 25 -21.00 -26.88 -8.14
CA LYS A 25 -21.58 -28.20 -7.79
C LYS A 25 -21.33 -28.55 -6.33
N LYS A 26 -20.10 -28.36 -5.84
CA LYS A 26 -19.76 -28.64 -4.43
C LYS A 26 -20.54 -27.74 -3.46
N GLN A 27 -20.70 -26.46 -3.78
CA GLN A 27 -21.47 -25.52 -2.96
C GLN A 27 -22.95 -25.89 -2.90
N TYR A 28 -23.53 -26.27 -4.03
CA TYR A 28 -24.91 -26.73 -4.10
C TYR A 28 -25.14 -27.99 -3.25
N GLU A 29 -24.30 -29.02 -3.40
CA GLU A 29 -24.42 -30.24 -2.60
C GLU A 29 -24.26 -29.96 -1.10
N THR A 30 -23.36 -29.03 -0.74
CA THR A 30 -23.18 -28.62 0.65
C THR A 30 -24.44 -27.95 1.20
N TYR A 31 -25.02 -27.01 0.44
CA TYR A 31 -26.27 -26.34 0.81
C TYR A 31 -27.44 -27.32 0.95
N LYS A 32 -27.56 -28.23 -0.02
CA LYS A 32 -28.61 -29.24 -0.03
C LYS A 32 -28.57 -30.08 1.25
N LYS A 33 -27.38 -30.52 1.67
CA LYS A 33 -27.20 -31.26 2.93
C LYS A 33 -27.52 -30.38 4.15
N SER A 34 -26.87 -29.22 4.26
CA SER A 34 -27.01 -28.39 5.46
C SER A 34 -28.43 -27.87 5.70
N VAL A 35 -29.22 -27.64 4.64
CA VAL A 35 -30.56 -27.07 4.74
C VAL A 35 -31.65 -28.14 4.66
N LEU A 36 -31.55 -29.12 3.74
CA LEU A 36 -32.63 -30.09 3.54
C LEU A 36 -32.47 -31.36 4.39
N THR A 37 -31.24 -31.85 4.61
CA THR A 37 -31.06 -33.09 5.39
C THR A 37 -30.85 -32.79 6.86
N ASP A 38 -29.93 -31.87 7.15
CA ASP A 38 -29.45 -31.66 8.53
C ASP A 38 -30.20 -30.49 9.21
N ALA A 39 -30.99 -29.72 8.45
CA ALA A 39 -31.78 -28.56 8.88
C ALA A 39 -31.00 -27.59 9.79
N THR A 40 -29.69 -27.48 9.58
CA THR A 40 -28.78 -26.72 10.43
C THR A 40 -28.87 -25.22 10.17
N HIS A 41 -29.22 -24.85 8.93
CA HIS A 41 -29.36 -23.47 8.48
C HIS A 41 -30.78 -23.24 7.95
N SER A 42 -31.31 -22.04 8.15
CA SER A 42 -32.62 -21.67 7.64
C SER A 42 -32.57 -21.46 6.12
N ILE A 43 -33.65 -21.80 5.43
CA ILE A 43 -33.82 -21.52 4.00
C ILE A 43 -33.80 -20.00 3.72
N HIS A 44 -34.14 -19.20 4.73
CA HIS A 44 -34.15 -17.74 4.63
C HIS A 44 -32.79 -17.09 4.92
N ASP A 45 -31.78 -17.88 5.29
CA ASP A 45 -30.46 -17.33 5.58
C ASP A 45 -29.83 -16.73 4.32
N PRO A 46 -29.22 -15.53 4.40
CA PRO A 46 -28.60 -14.89 3.25
C PRO A 46 -27.47 -15.73 2.65
N PHE A 47 -27.50 -15.93 1.33
CA PHE A 47 -26.44 -16.63 0.62
C PHE A 47 -25.13 -15.83 0.62
N LYS A 48 -24.04 -16.50 1.03
CA LYS A 48 -22.70 -15.92 0.97
C LYS A 48 -22.24 -15.75 -0.47
N LYS A 49 -21.85 -14.53 -0.84
CA LYS A 49 -21.30 -14.23 -2.17
C LYS A 49 -19.93 -14.86 -2.38
N ASN A 50 -19.73 -15.43 -3.57
CA ASN A 50 -18.44 -15.96 -4.01
C ASN A 50 -17.46 -14.82 -4.34
N LYS A 51 -16.27 -14.84 -3.73
CA LYS A 51 -15.19 -13.88 -3.99
C LYS A 51 -14.18 -14.44 -5.00
N LEU A 52 -14.66 -14.83 -6.17
CA LEU A 52 -13.80 -15.33 -7.25
C LEU A 52 -13.30 -14.13 -8.09
N PRO A 53 -12.01 -14.05 -8.45
CA PRO A 53 -11.53 -13.05 -9.38
C PRO A 53 -12.19 -13.25 -10.75
N LEU A 54 -12.88 -12.21 -11.24
CA LEU A 54 -13.55 -12.22 -12.54
C LEU A 54 -12.92 -11.14 -13.44
N PHE A 55 -13.27 -11.14 -14.72
CA PHE A 55 -12.74 -10.18 -15.70
C PHE A 55 -12.86 -8.70 -15.29
N ARG A 56 -13.82 -8.36 -14.44
CA ARG A 56 -14.07 -7.00 -13.94
C ARG A 56 -13.54 -6.74 -12.53
N SER A 57 -12.91 -7.73 -11.89
CA SER A 57 -12.27 -7.47 -10.60
C SER A 57 -11.01 -6.62 -10.85
N PRO A 58 -10.88 -5.43 -10.25
CA PRO A 58 -9.61 -4.73 -10.29
C PRO A 58 -8.58 -5.67 -9.66
N THR A 59 -7.59 -6.09 -10.45
CA THR A 59 -6.47 -6.85 -9.91
C THR A 59 -5.92 -6.04 -8.76
N PRO A 60 -5.84 -6.58 -7.52
CA PRO A 60 -5.22 -5.87 -6.43
C PRO A 60 -3.82 -5.57 -6.90
N LYS A 61 -3.51 -4.28 -7.09
CA LYS A 61 -2.19 -3.84 -7.54
C LYS A 61 -1.19 -4.43 -6.56
N THR A 62 -0.52 -5.50 -6.95
CA THR A 62 0.57 -6.07 -6.19
C THR A 62 1.52 -4.91 -6.00
N LYS A 63 1.79 -4.52 -4.75
CA LYS A 63 2.76 -3.46 -4.47
C LYS A 63 4.09 -3.96 -5.01
N SER A 64 4.39 -3.63 -6.26
CA SER A 64 5.63 -4.04 -6.88
C SER A 64 6.75 -3.36 -6.11
N LYS A 65 7.92 -3.98 -6.07
CA LYS A 65 9.12 -3.37 -5.47
C LYS A 65 9.35 -1.94 -6.00
N GLN A 66 8.93 -1.68 -7.23
CA GLN A 66 8.96 -0.36 -7.87
C GLN A 66 8.05 0.67 -7.18
N VAL A 67 6.88 0.31 -6.65
CA VAL A 67 6.01 1.27 -5.92
C VAL A 67 6.69 1.77 -4.65
N GLY A 68 7.40 0.87 -3.93
CA GLY A 68 8.19 1.24 -2.76
C GLY A 68 9.36 2.17 -3.12
N GLN A 69 10.09 1.85 -4.18
CA GLN A 69 11.18 2.70 -4.70
C GLN A 69 10.67 4.08 -5.14
N VAL A 70 9.53 4.15 -5.83
CA VAL A 70 8.93 5.43 -6.25
C VAL A 70 8.48 6.25 -5.05
N SER A 71 7.99 5.63 -3.97
CA SER A 71 7.68 6.37 -2.74
C SER A 71 8.93 6.93 -2.06
N MET A 72 10.01 6.15 -1.99
CA MET A 72 11.28 6.60 -1.40
C MET A 72 11.86 7.78 -2.21
N LEU A 73 11.91 7.67 -3.54
CA LEU A 73 12.38 8.74 -4.40
C LEU A 73 11.56 10.04 -4.26
N LYS A 74 10.24 9.92 -4.08
CA LYS A 74 9.38 11.10 -3.84
C LYS A 74 9.69 11.76 -2.50
N ASP A 75 9.93 10.96 -1.46
CA ASP A 75 10.32 11.47 -0.14
C ASP A 75 11.69 12.16 -0.20
N ASP A 76 12.65 11.61 -0.93
CA ASP A 76 13.99 12.19 -1.13
C ASP A 76 13.93 13.51 -1.91
N VAL A 77 13.16 13.57 -3.00
CA VAL A 77 12.94 14.82 -3.76
C VAL A 77 12.26 15.88 -2.89
N ALA A 78 11.29 15.49 -2.07
CA ALA A 78 10.64 16.41 -1.13
C ALA A 78 11.59 16.88 -0.02
N LEU A 79 12.57 16.06 0.40
CA LEU A 79 13.60 16.47 1.35
C LEU A 79 14.60 17.42 0.72
N PHE A 80 15.13 17.07 -0.46
CA PHE A 80 16.06 17.89 -1.22
C PHE A 80 15.50 19.29 -1.50
N SER A 81 14.27 19.38 -2.01
CA SER A 81 13.63 20.67 -2.31
C SER A 81 13.54 21.58 -1.07
N ARG A 82 13.18 21.03 0.10
CA ARG A 82 13.13 21.78 1.35
C ARG A 82 14.51 22.26 1.78
N LEU A 83 15.52 21.40 1.72
CA LEU A 83 16.89 21.74 2.09
C LEU A 83 17.49 22.78 1.14
N TYR A 84 17.28 22.61 -0.18
CA TYR A 84 17.72 23.55 -1.20
C TYR A 84 17.17 24.96 -0.96
N ILE A 85 15.87 25.10 -0.70
CA ILE A 85 15.24 26.40 -0.38
C ILE A 85 15.88 27.04 0.86
N VAL A 86 16.18 26.25 1.90
CA VAL A 86 16.83 26.76 3.12
C VAL A 86 18.27 27.21 2.85
N THR A 87 19.01 26.46 2.03
CA THR A 87 20.38 26.81 1.62
C THR A 87 20.39 28.14 0.85
N GLN A 88 19.45 28.33 -0.08
CA GLN A 88 19.31 29.59 -0.83
C GLN A 88 18.98 30.79 0.07
N HIS A 89 18.16 30.60 1.11
CA HIS A 89 17.80 31.69 2.03
C HIS A 89 18.91 32.10 3.02
N ARG A 90 19.98 31.33 3.14
CA ARG A 90 21.05 31.55 4.12
C ARG A 90 22.42 31.83 3.49
N ASP A 91 22.45 32.19 2.20
CA ASP A 91 23.68 32.30 1.40
C ASP A 91 24.59 31.07 1.54
N GLY A 92 23.98 29.89 1.62
CA GLY A 92 24.69 28.64 1.81
C GLY A 92 25.38 28.19 0.53
N ASP A 93 26.62 27.73 0.67
CA ASP A 93 27.40 27.16 -0.45
C ASP A 93 26.81 25.81 -0.90
N LEU A 94 26.46 25.73 -2.19
CA LEU A 94 25.93 24.51 -2.80
C LEU A 94 26.99 23.40 -2.89
N ASP A 95 28.27 23.76 -3.06
CA ASP A 95 29.33 22.76 -3.11
C ASP A 95 29.46 22.05 -1.75
N THR A 96 29.32 22.79 -0.65
CA THR A 96 29.28 22.22 0.69
C THR A 96 27.99 21.44 0.97
N PHE A 97 26.87 21.86 0.37
CA PHE A 97 25.59 21.14 0.47
C PHE A 97 25.66 19.73 -0.14
N PHE A 98 26.22 19.58 -1.35
CA PHE A 98 26.33 18.29 -2.03
C PHE A 98 27.41 17.36 -1.45
N LYS A 99 28.34 17.86 -0.63
CA LYS A 99 29.36 17.04 0.03
C LYS A 99 28.78 16.10 1.10
N HIS A 100 27.57 16.37 1.59
CA HIS A 100 26.97 15.62 2.70
C HIS A 100 25.70 14.91 2.23
N GLU A 101 25.46 13.71 2.77
CA GLU A 101 24.24 12.95 2.47
C GLU A 101 23.01 13.65 3.09
N ASN A 102 21.93 13.77 2.32
CA ASN A 102 20.71 14.47 2.72
C ASN A 102 19.89 13.62 3.68
N HIS A 103 20.10 13.79 4.99
CA HIS A 103 19.29 13.12 6.01
C HIS A 103 18.12 14.00 6.49
N PRO A 104 16.97 13.39 6.84
CA PRO A 104 15.83 14.12 7.39
C PRO A 104 16.05 14.65 8.83
N TYR A 105 17.20 14.35 9.45
CA TYR A 105 17.58 14.76 10.79
C TYR A 105 18.99 15.36 10.78
N PRO A 106 19.30 16.28 11.72
CA PRO A 106 20.61 16.89 11.80
C PRO A 106 21.71 15.86 12.14
N PRO A 107 22.94 16.03 11.63
CA PRO A 107 24.06 15.10 11.88
C PRO A 107 24.38 14.91 13.37
N SER A 108 24.08 15.91 14.20
CA SER A 108 24.26 15.86 15.65
C SER A 108 23.36 14.86 16.38
N TRP A 109 22.36 14.29 15.70
CA TRP A 109 21.49 13.22 16.21
C TRP A 109 21.96 11.82 15.81
N LEU A 110 22.96 11.71 14.94
CA LEU A 110 23.52 10.43 14.51
C LEU A 110 24.82 10.15 15.28
N LYS A 111 24.70 9.93 16.60
CA LYS A 111 25.80 9.34 17.37
C LYS A 111 25.55 7.84 17.50
N GLU A 112 26.41 7.07 16.82
CA GLU A 112 26.59 5.63 17.03
C GLU A 112 25.31 4.78 16.94
N GLY A 113 24.74 4.67 15.74
CA GLY A 113 23.85 3.55 15.36
C GLY A 113 22.53 3.36 16.14
N SER A 114 22.19 4.21 17.10
CA SER A 114 20.96 4.10 17.87
C SER A 114 20.21 5.44 17.90
N CYS A 115 18.95 5.43 17.46
CA CYS A 115 18.06 6.59 17.60
C CYS A 115 17.66 6.71 19.07
N ASP A 116 18.40 7.53 19.84
CA ASP A 116 17.97 7.92 21.17
C ASP A 116 16.63 8.65 21.09
N LYS A 117 15.58 8.04 21.65
CA LYS A 117 14.28 8.68 21.88
C LYS A 117 14.40 9.65 23.06
N GLY A 118 15.28 10.63 22.95
CA GLY A 118 15.62 11.59 23.98
C GLY A 118 15.19 13.00 23.62
N ARG A 119 14.12 13.47 24.27
CA ARG A 119 13.67 14.86 24.51
C ARG A 119 14.37 15.98 23.70
N SER A 120 13.60 16.61 22.80
CA SER A 120 14.00 17.78 22.01
C SER A 120 14.40 19.00 22.87
N PRO A 121 15.56 19.64 22.61
CA PRO A 121 15.87 20.97 23.12
C PRO A 121 15.67 22.08 22.06
N ILE A 122 14.82 21.86 21.05
CA ILE A 122 14.54 22.84 20.00
C ILE A 122 13.04 23.08 19.91
N SER A 123 12.66 24.35 19.98
CA SER A 123 11.29 24.86 20.06
C SER A 123 10.37 24.31 18.95
N PRO A 124 9.04 24.24 19.19
CA PRO A 124 8.12 23.40 18.42
C PRO A 124 7.73 23.95 17.04
N THR A 125 8.37 25.01 16.55
CA THR A 125 7.87 25.80 15.42
C THR A 125 8.40 25.40 14.05
N PHE A 126 9.42 24.52 13.97
CA PHE A 126 10.08 24.25 12.69
C PHE A 126 9.65 22.97 11.96
N TRP A 127 8.87 22.09 12.59
CA TRP A 127 8.31 20.92 11.92
C TRP A 127 6.81 21.08 11.70
N PRO A 128 6.30 21.11 10.45
CA PRO A 128 4.87 20.98 10.23
C PRO A 128 4.48 19.56 10.66
N ARG A 129 3.83 19.51 11.83
CA ARG A 129 3.20 18.33 12.43
C ARG A 129 2.42 17.61 11.32
N ARG A 130 2.88 16.44 10.86
CA ARG A 130 2.08 15.56 9.99
C ARG A 130 0.73 15.37 10.67
N ARG A 131 -0.32 16.02 10.17
CA ARG A 131 -1.69 15.74 10.58
C ARG A 131 -1.98 14.29 10.19
N LYS A 132 -1.95 13.38 11.17
CA LYS A 132 -2.62 12.09 11.03
C LYS A 132 -4.10 12.39 10.78
N LYS A 133 -4.58 12.12 9.56
CA LYS A 133 -6.01 11.91 9.35
C LYS A 133 -6.33 10.58 10.03
N ASN A 134 -6.90 10.63 11.24
CA ASN A 134 -7.55 9.46 11.81
C ASN A 134 -8.88 9.26 11.09
N PRO A 135 -9.22 8.02 10.68
CA PRO A 135 -10.58 7.68 10.31
C PRO A 135 -11.33 7.16 11.54
N LEU A 136 -12.60 7.57 11.66
CA LEU A 136 -13.78 6.83 12.14
C LEU A 136 -14.64 7.50 13.23
N ALA A 137 -15.94 7.50 12.88
CA ALA A 137 -17.13 7.21 13.70
C ALA A 137 -17.54 8.23 14.78
N HIS A 138 -18.69 8.89 14.54
CA HIS A 138 -19.99 8.41 15.04
C HIS A 138 -21.07 8.71 13.99
#